data_AF-A0A2H6ASB2-F1
#
_entry.id   AF-A0A2H6ASB2-F1
#
_cell.length_a   1.000
_cell.length_b   1.000
_cell.length_c   1.000
_cell.angle_alpha   90.00
_cell.angle_beta   90.00
_cell.angle_gamma   90.00
#
_symmetry.space_group_name_H-M   'P 1'
#
loop_
_entity.id
_entity.type
_entity.pdbx_description
1 polymer ?
#
loop_
_entity_poly.entity_id
_entity_poly.type
_entity_poly.pdbx_seq_one_letter_code
_entity_poly.pdbx_strand_id
1 'polypeptide(L)'
;MLTHEQIWRGIDRLAERHGLSPSGLARRAGLDPTTFNRSKRRTREGKLRWPSTESLAKILEATGTSFREFVALVEGDGNPPPPARRLRMRRLG
;
A
#
# COMPACT_ATOMS: atom_id res chain seq x y z
N MET A 1 -11.78 10.38 12.01
CA MET A 1 -10.43 10.16 12.57
C MET A 1 -9.86 8.88 11.96
N LEU A 2 -8.58 8.89 11.57
CA LEU A 2 -7.93 7.76 10.88
C LEU A 2 -7.72 6.58 11.85
N THR A 3 -8.09 5.37 11.44
CA THR A 3 -7.96 4.15 12.26
C THR A 3 -6.92 3.18 11.70
N HIS A 4 -6.38 2.33 12.57
CA HIS A 4 -5.45 1.26 12.20
C HIS A 4 -6.05 0.36 11.12
N GLU A 5 -7.32 0.02 11.25
CA GLU A 5 -8.03 -0.85 10.32
C GLU A 5 -8.15 -0.22 8.93
N GLN A 6 -8.47 1.07 8.85
CA GLN A 6 -8.52 1.78 7.58
C GLN A 6 -7.18 1.76 6.86
N ILE A 7 -6.06 1.97 7.56
CA ILE A 7 -4.73 1.89 6.94
C ILE A 7 -4.43 0.47 6.44
N TRP A 8 -4.75 -0.56 7.23
CA TRP A 8 -4.56 -1.95 6.79
C TRP A 8 -5.41 -2.29 5.56
N ARG A 9 -6.66 -1.83 5.51
CA ARG A 9 -7.52 -1.96 4.33
C ARG A 9 -6.97 -1.17 3.14
N GLY A 10 -6.38 0.00 3.36
CA GLY A 10 -5.70 0.77 2.33
C GLY A 10 -4.51 0.03 1.72
N ILE A 11 -3.73 -0.70 2.54
CA ILE A 11 -2.63 -1.57 2.07
C ILE A 11 -3.19 -2.74 1.24
N ASP A 12 -4.27 -3.36 1.69
CA ASP A 12 -4.93 -4.46 0.94
C ASP A 12 -5.43 -3.97 -0.42
N ARG A 13 -6.14 -2.84 -0.46
CA ARG A 13 -6.63 -2.20 -1.70
C ARG A 13 -5.50 -1.76 -2.61
N LEU A 14 -4.37 -1.29 -2.06
CA LEU A 14 -3.19 -0.97 -2.84
C LEU A 14 -2.61 -2.22 -3.51
N ALA A 15 -2.50 -3.33 -2.77
CA ALA A 15 -2.04 -4.59 -3.34
C ALA A 15 -2.98 -5.04 -4.47
N GLU A 16 -4.29 -5.06 -4.22
CA GLU A 16 -5.32 -5.45 -5.19
C GLU A 16 -5.27 -4.58 -6.46
N ARG A 17 -5.16 -3.25 -6.32
CA ARG A 17 -5.04 -2.31 -7.46
C ARG A 17 -3.88 -2.62 -8.39
N HIS A 18 -2.80 -3.19 -7.84
CA HIS A 18 -1.60 -3.56 -8.60
C HIS A 18 -1.56 -5.05 -8.97
N GLY A 19 -2.66 -5.79 -8.76
CA GLY A 19 -2.75 -7.23 -9.07
C GLY A 19 -1.86 -8.08 -8.16
N LEU A 20 -1.59 -7.62 -6.93
CA LEU A 20 -0.71 -8.28 -5.98
C LEU A 20 -1.49 -8.76 -4.75
N SER A 21 -1.00 -9.82 -4.12
CA SER A 21 -1.35 -10.10 -2.72
C SER A 21 -0.55 -9.19 -1.78
N PRO A 22 -0.91 -9.08 -0.48
CA PRO A 22 -0.10 -8.35 0.50
C PRO A 22 1.36 -8.82 0.54
N SER A 23 1.61 -10.12 0.46
CA SER A 23 2.98 -10.66 0.38
C SER A 23 3.67 -10.34 -0.95
N GLY A 24 2.92 -10.29 -2.05
CA GLY A 24 3.44 -9.84 -3.35
C GLY A 24 3.84 -8.36 -3.33
N LEU A 25 3.02 -7.51 -2.71
CA LEU A 25 3.30 -6.10 -2.50
C LEU A 25 4.57 -5.91 -1.63
N ALA A 26 4.69 -6.67 -0.54
CA ALA A 26 5.88 -6.64 0.31
C ALA A 26 7.15 -7.01 -0.47
N ARG A 27 7.13 -8.12 -1.22
CA ARG A 27 8.27 -8.54 -2.06
C ARG A 27 8.64 -7.48 -3.09
N ARG A 28 7.65 -6.91 -3.77
CA ARG A 28 7.87 -5.83 -4.75
C ARG A 28 8.53 -4.60 -4.12
N ALA A 29 8.23 -4.33 -2.86
CA ALA A 29 8.80 -3.23 -2.08
C ALA A 29 10.13 -3.56 -1.37
N GLY A 30 10.71 -4.73 -1.63
CA GLY A 30 11.96 -5.17 -0.96
C GLY A 30 11.80 -5.43 0.53
N LEU A 31 10.57 -5.70 0.99
CA LEU A 31 10.24 -6.04 2.38
C LEU A 31 10.17 -7.56 2.57
N ASP A 32 10.23 -7.99 3.83
CA ASP A 32 9.92 -9.38 4.18
C ASP A 32 8.50 -9.74 3.69
N PRO A 33 8.28 -10.88 3.00
CA PRO A 33 6.98 -11.24 2.45
C PRO A 33 5.84 -11.33 3.48
N THR A 34 6.17 -11.43 4.77
CA THR A 34 5.18 -11.51 5.85
C THR A 34 4.82 -10.17 6.47
N THR A 35 5.49 -9.06 6.10
CA THR A 35 5.31 -7.73 6.71
C THR A 35 3.84 -7.28 6.77
N PHE A 36 3.05 -7.61 5.74
CA PHE A 36 1.63 -7.21 5.66
C PHE A 36 0.64 -8.35 5.95
N ASN A 37 1.11 -9.52 6.37
CA ASN A 37 0.25 -10.66 6.69
C ASN A 37 -0.64 -10.37 7.91
N ARG A 38 -1.86 -10.94 7.93
CA ARG A 38 -2.83 -10.74 9.03
C ARG A 38 -2.25 -11.01 10.42
N SER A 39 -1.37 -12.02 10.55
CA SER A 39 -0.69 -12.35 11.81
C SER A 39 0.23 -11.25 12.36
N LYS A 40 0.72 -10.32 11.51
CA LYS A 40 1.57 -9.19 11.93
C LYS A 40 0.77 -7.92 12.26
N ARG A 41 -0.53 -7.88 11.95
CA ARG A 41 -1.41 -6.71 12.13
C ARG A 41 -1.91 -6.54 13.56
N ARG A 42 -1.70 -7.54 14.41
CA ARG A 42 -2.08 -7.53 15.82
C ARG A 42 -0.87 -7.80 16.70
N THR A 43 -0.86 -7.23 17.89
CA THR A 43 0.10 -7.59 18.94
C THR A 43 -0.27 -8.95 19.53
N ARG A 44 0.61 -9.51 20.37
CA ARG A 44 0.34 -10.77 21.07
C ARG A 44 -0.87 -10.67 22.00
N GLU A 45 -1.16 -9.47 22.48
CA GLU A 45 -2.30 -9.11 23.34
C GLU A 45 -3.57 -8.80 22.52
N GLY A 46 -3.55 -9.02 21.19
CA GLY A 46 -4.73 -8.88 20.31
C GLY A 46 -5.03 -7.46 19.83
N LYS A 47 -4.30 -6.45 20.31
CA LYS A 47 -4.45 -5.05 19.88
C LYS A 47 -4.01 -4.86 18.44
N LEU A 48 -4.70 -4.01 17.68
CA LEU A 48 -4.27 -3.65 16.33
C LEU A 48 -2.94 -2.90 16.39
N ARG A 49 -2.03 -3.23 15.47
CA ARG A 49 -0.71 -2.61 15.33
C ARG A 49 -0.74 -1.63 14.16
N TRP A 50 -0.11 -0.46 14.29
CA TRP A 50 0.14 0.42 13.14
C TRP A 50 1.25 -0.17 12.26
N PRO A 51 1.11 -0.17 10.93
CA PRO A 51 2.26 -0.40 10.07
C PRO A 51 3.29 0.72 10.26
N SER A 52 4.57 0.42 10.04
CA SER A 52 5.59 1.45 10.10
C SER A 52 5.46 2.40 8.90
N THR A 53 5.77 3.68 9.13
CA THR A 53 5.85 4.70 8.07
C THR A 53 6.89 4.32 7.01
N GLU A 54 7.99 3.66 7.40
CA GLU A 54 8.98 3.12 6.47
C GLU A 54 8.38 2.07 5.52
N SER A 55 7.60 1.13 6.04
CA SER A 55 6.95 0.10 5.20
C SER A 55 5.95 0.73 4.24
N LEU A 56 5.23 1.77 4.68
CA LEU A 56 4.34 2.55 3.81
C LEU A 56 5.11 3.29 2.71
N ALA A 57 6.22 3.96 3.04
CA ALA A 57 7.03 4.66 2.05
C ALA A 57 7.52 3.72 0.94
N LYS A 58 8.03 2.53 1.32
CA LYS A 58 8.53 1.52 0.39
C LYS A 58 7.46 1.00 -0.58
N ILE A 59 6.23 0.74 -0.10
CA ILE A 59 5.16 0.28 -1.00
C ILE A 59 4.64 1.37 -1.93
N LEU A 60 4.61 2.63 -1.47
CA LEU A 60 4.22 3.77 -2.30
C LEU A 60 5.23 3.99 -3.43
N GLU A 61 6.52 3.95 -3.11
CA GLU A 61 7.59 4.02 -4.10
C GLU A 61 7.54 2.85 -5.10
N ALA A 62 7.47 1.62 -4.61
CA ALA A 62 7.49 0.41 -5.45
C ALA A 62 6.28 0.26 -6.37
N THR A 63 5.17 0.92 -6.02
CA THR A 63 3.94 0.95 -6.84
C THR A 63 3.81 2.23 -7.67
N GLY A 64 4.67 3.22 -7.45
CA GLY A 64 4.54 4.56 -8.03
C GLY A 64 3.27 5.29 -7.57
N THR A 65 2.74 4.93 -6.40
CA THR A 65 1.51 5.52 -5.84
C THR A 65 1.87 6.71 -4.96
N SER A 66 1.24 7.86 -5.20
CA SER A 66 1.40 9.02 -4.33
C SER A 66 0.72 8.83 -2.97
N PHE A 67 1.17 9.57 -1.96
CA PHE A 67 0.52 9.54 -0.65
C PHE A 67 -0.96 9.95 -0.71
N ARG A 68 -1.31 10.90 -1.59
CA ARG A 68 -2.69 11.34 -1.82
C ARG A 68 -3.57 10.21 -2.35
N GLU A 69 -3.10 9.46 -3.35
CA GLU A 69 -3.82 8.30 -3.90
C GLU A 69 -3.98 7.21 -2.83
N PHE A 70 -2.97 7.02 -1.98
CA PHE A 70 -3.07 6.08 -0.87
C PHE A 70 -4.11 6.50 0.17
N VAL A 71 -4.19 7.77 0.55
CA VAL A 71 -5.23 8.27 1.46
C VAL A 71 -6.63 8.02 0.89
N ALA A 72 -6.85 8.21 -0.42
CA ALA A 72 -8.12 7.85 -1.05
C ALA A 72 -8.43 6.35 -0.94
N LEU A 73 -7.43 5.48 -1.08
CA LEU A 73 -7.60 4.03 -0.82
C LEU A 73 -7.92 3.71 0.64
N VAL A 74 -7.43 4.50 1.59
CA VAL A 74 -7.67 4.34 3.03
C VAL A 74 -9.08 4.77 3.41
N GLU A 75 -9.56 5.89 2.85
CA GLU A 75 -10.89 6.45 3.11
C GLU A 75 -12.00 5.58 2.49
N GLY A 76 -11.69 4.86 1.41
CA GLY A 76 -12.66 4.00 0.73
C GLY A 76 -13.62 4.75 -0.18
N ASP A 77 -13.33 6.02 -0.41
CA ASP A 77 -13.96 6.78 -1.47
C ASP A 77 -13.60 6.13 -2.82
N GLY A 78 -14.64 5.80 -3.58
CA GLY A 78 -14.61 4.86 -4.70
C GLY A 78 -13.42 5.06 -5.63
N ASN A 79 -12.76 3.94 -5.93
CA ASN A 79 -11.76 3.74 -6.96
C ASN A 79 -11.06 5.04 -7.44
N PRO A 80 -10.00 5.52 -6.75
CA PRO A 80 -9.20 6.61 -7.28
C PRO A 80 -8.77 6.29 -8.71
N PRO A 81 -8.68 7.28 -9.61
CA PRO A 81 -8.37 7.04 -11.02
C PRO A 81 -7.14 6.12 -11.15
N PRO A 82 -7.08 5.25 -12.17
CA PRO A 82 -5.91 4.41 -12.39
C PRO A 82 -4.65 5.29 -12.39
N PRO A 83 -3.54 4.80 -11.84
CA PRO A 83 -2.34 5.60 -11.63
C PRO A 83 -2.00 6.31 -12.94
N ALA A 84 -1.81 7.63 -12.86
CA ALA A 84 -1.51 8.45 -14.03
C ALA A 84 -0.30 7.82 -14.73
N ARG A 85 -0.55 7.22 -15.90
CA ARG A 85 0.45 6.55 -16.71
C ARG A 85 1.50 7.60 -17.02
N ARG A 86 2.62 7.58 -16.30
CA ARG A 86 3.73 8.51 -16.55
C ARG A 86 4.03 8.38 -18.03
N LEU A 87 3.78 9.45 -18.79
CA LEU A 87 4.26 9.53 -20.16
C LEU A 87 5.76 9.28 -20.05
N ARG A 88 6.20 8.09 -20.48
CA ARG A 88 7.60 7.90 -20.84
C ARG A 88 7.85 8.94 -21.89
N MET A 89 8.49 10.05 -21.53
CA MET A 89 9.09 10.94 -22.50
C MET A 89 10.01 10.06 -23.33
N ARG A 90 9.53 9.68 -24.52
CA ARG A 90 10.38 9.09 -25.54
C ARG A 90 11.48 10.13 -25.75
N ARG A 91 12.71 9.77 -25.42
CA ARG A 91 13.88 10.45 -25.99
C ARG A 91 13.67 10.42 -27.50
N LEU A 92 13.36 11.56 -28.07
CA LEU A 92 13.56 11.79 -29.49
C LEU A 92 15.08 11.83 -29.68
N GLY A 93 15.55 11.06 -30.65
CA GLY A 93 16.96 10.91 -30.99
C GLY A 93 17.55 12.16 -31.60
#